data_AF-A0A9Q3BHU3-F1
#
_entry.id   AF-A0A9Q3BHU3-F1
#
_cell.length_a   1.000
_cell.length_b   1.000
_cell.length_c   1.000
_cell.angle_alpha   90.00
_cell.angle_beta   90.00
_cell.angle_gamma   90.00
#
_symmetry.space_group_name_H-M   'P 1'
#
loop_
_entity.id
_entity.type
_entity.pdbx_description
1 polymer ?
#
loop_
_entity_poly.entity_id
_entity_poly.type
_entity_poly.pdbx_seq_one_letter_code
_entity_poly.pdbx_strand_id
1 'polypeptide(L)'
;MGPHIQPCGIVLQNKNYPVFPRGEGLVRGRVRIVFLTIASSQQRPHRSFHQIIKMSKSISIIIDTFHPFPTLSLSLPDSTPLSALSVILSPLLPVGSQSLSTSDGRSIDKNSADKISLLDENHSHPFLHLRLVPKVLGGKGGFGSQLRAAGGRMSSQKTQNNDSCRDLSGRRLSTIKEAKKLAAAIAAEPERQLAKQKEAEEKLKELNKEIERLDALVNGTSQTDSKKRRLDDSDQLNQAQEGIEKVRNAVATALLKKRKQQQQKNQPKKTQPI
;
A
#
# COMPACT_ATOMS: atom_id res chain seq x y z
N MET A 1 24.34 -9.12 46.30
CA MET A 1 23.53 -9.55 45.14
C MET A 1 22.30 -8.65 45.06
N GLY A 2 22.39 -7.53 44.34
CA GLY A 2 21.26 -6.63 44.10
C GLY A 2 21.25 -6.28 42.61
N PRO A 3 20.13 -6.43 41.88
CA PRO A 3 20.12 -6.23 40.44
C PRO A 3 20.10 -4.73 40.09
N HIS A 4 21.04 -4.40 39.22
CA HIS A 4 21.22 -3.15 38.50
C HIS A 4 20.12 -3.01 37.44
N ILE A 5 19.29 -1.95 37.50
CA ILE A 5 18.27 -1.65 36.49
C ILE A 5 18.61 -0.30 35.84
N GLN A 6 18.94 -0.35 34.55
CA GLN A 6 19.18 0.81 33.70
C GLN A 6 17.85 1.51 33.32
N PRO A 7 17.82 2.85 33.18
CA PRO A 7 16.68 3.53 32.58
C PRO A 7 16.73 3.48 31.05
N CYS A 8 15.74 2.83 30.43
CA CYS A 8 15.45 2.96 28.99
C CYS A 8 14.74 4.30 28.74
N GLY A 9 15.40 5.20 28.00
CA GLY A 9 14.84 6.48 27.58
C GLY A 9 13.78 6.35 26.48
N ILE A 10 12.78 7.23 26.51
CA ILE A 10 11.83 7.46 25.42
C ILE A 10 12.37 8.62 24.58
N VAL A 11 12.63 8.37 23.31
CA VAL A 11 13.00 9.40 22.31
C VAL A 11 11.70 9.91 21.65
N LEU A 12 11.36 11.18 21.87
CA LEU A 12 10.31 11.86 21.12
C LEU A 12 10.96 12.76 20.06
N GLN A 13 10.76 12.42 18.78
CA GLN A 13 11.07 13.32 17.67
C GLN A 13 9.96 14.36 17.52
N ASN A 14 10.28 15.62 17.79
CA ASN A 14 9.46 16.78 17.47
C ASN A 14 9.31 16.90 15.95
N LYS A 15 8.07 16.81 15.44
CA LYS A 15 7.74 17.30 14.10
C LYS A 15 6.46 18.13 14.17
N ASN A 16 6.63 19.42 13.87
CA ASN A 16 5.54 20.38 13.63
C ASN A 16 4.78 19.96 12.38
N TYR A 17 3.44 20.02 12.43
CA TYR A 17 2.59 19.89 11.26
C TYR A 17 1.60 21.06 11.14
N PRO A 18 1.32 21.53 9.91
CA PRO A 18 0.51 22.73 9.64
C PRO A 18 -1.00 22.47 9.75
N VAL A 19 -1.72 23.50 10.19
CA VAL A 19 -3.18 23.54 10.33
C VAL A 19 -3.82 24.13 9.07
N PHE A 20 -4.83 23.48 8.50
CA PHE A 20 -5.64 24.02 7.40
C PHE A 20 -6.75 24.97 7.93
N PRO A 21 -7.07 26.07 7.24
CA PRO A 21 -7.93 27.13 7.77
C PRO A 21 -9.41 26.94 7.37
N ARG A 22 -10.32 27.36 8.25
CA ARG A 22 -11.54 28.11 7.89
C ARG A 22 -12.29 28.58 9.15
N GLY A 23 -12.59 29.88 9.20
CA GLY A 23 -13.57 30.49 10.11
C GLY A 23 -12.94 31.27 11.26
N GLU A 24 -13.21 32.56 11.29
CA GLU A 24 -12.62 33.64 12.08
C GLU A 24 -12.53 33.43 13.60
N GLY A 25 -11.45 33.96 14.21
CA GLY A 25 -11.25 34.02 15.66
C GLY A 25 -9.82 33.67 16.09
N LEU A 26 -8.88 34.60 15.97
CA LEU A 26 -7.48 34.42 16.38
C LEU A 26 -7.35 34.48 17.92
N VAL A 27 -7.38 33.33 18.60
CA VAL A 27 -6.91 33.22 20.00
C VAL A 27 -5.63 32.39 20.02
N ARG A 28 -4.48 33.08 20.12
CA ARG A 28 -3.17 32.46 20.30
C ARG A 28 -3.04 31.92 21.74
N GLY A 29 -3.45 30.68 21.97
CA GLY A 29 -3.19 29.96 23.21
C GLY A 29 -1.76 29.44 23.27
N ARG A 30 -0.87 30.09 24.04
CA ARG A 30 0.42 29.51 24.45
C ARG A 30 0.16 28.38 25.43
N VAL A 31 0.34 27.12 25.02
CA VAL A 31 0.38 26.00 25.96
C VAL A 31 1.80 25.94 26.55
N ARG A 32 1.97 26.52 27.74
CA ARG A 32 3.15 26.27 28.58
C ARG A 32 2.95 24.92 29.27
N ILE A 33 3.67 23.90 28.84
CA ILE A 33 3.81 22.66 29.60
C ILE A 33 4.84 22.95 30.69
N VAL A 34 4.35 23.10 31.93
CA VAL A 34 5.21 23.21 33.11
C VAL A 34 5.63 21.79 33.49
N PHE A 35 6.91 21.47 33.29
CA PHE A 35 7.52 20.27 33.86
C PHE A 35 7.74 20.51 35.35
N LEU A 36 6.98 19.81 36.20
CA LEU A 36 7.22 19.75 37.63
C LEU A 36 8.17 18.59 37.92
N THR A 37 9.46 18.88 37.96
CA THR A 37 10.51 17.96 38.41
C THR A 37 10.43 17.86 39.93
N ILE A 38 9.97 16.73 40.47
CA ILE A 38 9.99 16.50 41.92
C ILE A 38 11.37 15.95 42.29
N ALA A 39 12.23 16.84 42.77
CA ALA A 39 13.43 16.49 43.52
C ALA A 39 13.01 16.01 44.92
N SER A 40 13.54 14.86 45.33
CA SER A 40 13.37 14.32 46.67
C SER A 40 14.37 14.97 47.62
N SER A 41 13.92 15.78 48.58
CA SER A 41 14.59 15.98 49.88
C SER A 41 13.71 16.76 50.87
N GLN A 42 13.31 16.05 51.92
CA GLN A 42 13.04 16.46 53.30
C GLN A 42 12.60 17.92 53.60
N GLN A 43 11.32 18.12 53.96
CA GLN A 43 10.88 18.46 55.32
C GLN A 43 9.36 18.70 55.36
N ARG A 44 8.70 18.16 56.41
CA ARG A 44 7.25 18.28 56.67
C ARG A 44 6.87 19.75 56.96
N PRO A 45 5.60 20.17 56.71
CA PRO A 45 4.59 20.00 57.75
C PRO A 45 3.18 19.60 57.24
N HIS A 46 2.57 18.72 58.05
CA HIS A 46 1.14 18.45 58.27
C HIS A 46 0.07 19.28 57.53
N ARG A 47 -0.71 18.62 56.68
CA ARG A 47 -2.18 18.47 56.83
C ARG A 47 -2.79 17.60 55.72
N SER A 48 -2.99 16.33 56.06
CA SER A 48 -4.20 15.54 55.76
C SER A 48 -4.72 15.49 54.32
N PHE A 49 -3.98 14.83 53.42
CA PHE A 49 -4.55 14.19 52.22
C PHE A 49 -3.99 12.77 52.03
N HIS A 50 -3.74 12.07 53.14
CA HIS A 50 -3.31 10.67 53.13
C HIS A 50 -4.34 9.81 53.87
N GLN A 51 -5.43 9.50 53.18
CA GLN A 51 -6.39 8.47 53.58
C GLN A 51 -7.16 8.14 52.29
N ILE A 52 -7.02 7.02 51.57
CA ILE A 52 -6.55 5.65 51.81
C ILE A 52 -6.11 5.13 50.44
N ILE A 53 -4.81 4.97 50.15
CA ILE A 53 -4.39 4.03 49.09
C ILE A 53 -4.26 2.68 49.81
N LYS A 54 -5.41 2.03 50.03
CA LYS A 54 -5.43 0.58 50.20
C LYS A 54 -4.79 0.00 48.94
N MET A 55 -3.96 -1.04 49.08
CA MET A 55 -3.41 -1.79 47.96
C MET A 55 -4.55 -2.26 47.04
N SER A 56 -4.87 -1.46 46.04
CA SER A 56 -5.96 -1.69 45.09
C SER A 56 -5.35 -2.21 43.79
N LYS A 57 -5.98 -3.23 43.21
CA LYS A 57 -5.55 -3.82 41.94
C LYS A 57 -5.59 -2.72 40.86
N SER A 58 -4.49 -2.48 40.17
CA SER A 58 -4.45 -1.54 39.04
C SER A 58 -4.85 -2.25 37.74
N ILE A 59 -5.70 -1.62 36.94
CA ILE A 59 -6.11 -2.11 35.63
C ILE A 59 -5.45 -1.22 34.57
N SER A 60 -4.77 -1.86 33.61
CA SER A 60 -4.28 -1.17 32.41
C SER A 60 -5.44 -0.98 31.44
N ILE A 61 -5.67 0.25 31.01
CA ILE A 61 -6.74 0.61 30.09
C ILE A 61 -6.10 1.16 28.82
N ILE A 62 -6.42 0.55 27.69
CA ILE A 62 -6.03 1.00 26.36
C ILE A 62 -7.25 1.66 25.73
N ILE A 63 -7.09 2.89 25.24
CA ILE A 63 -8.16 3.69 24.68
C ILE A 63 -7.84 4.01 23.22
N ASP A 64 -8.58 3.40 22.32
CA ASP A 64 -8.55 3.71 20.91
C ASP A 64 -9.30 5.00 20.64
N THR A 65 -8.55 6.04 20.29
CA THR A 65 -9.10 7.33 19.89
C THR A 65 -9.41 7.36 18.39
N PHE A 66 -10.05 8.44 17.94
CA PHE A 66 -10.34 8.69 16.53
C PHE A 66 -9.17 9.39 15.83
N HIS A 67 -9.06 9.22 14.51
CA HIS A 67 -8.05 9.90 13.71
C HIS A 67 -8.19 11.43 13.82
N PRO A 68 -7.09 12.21 13.97
CA PRO A 68 -5.67 11.84 13.91
C PRO A 68 -5.01 11.51 15.26
N PHE A 69 -5.76 11.32 16.34
CA PHE A 69 -5.21 11.12 17.68
C PHE A 69 -4.66 9.69 17.87
N PRO A 70 -3.53 9.53 18.58
CA PRO A 70 -2.96 8.22 18.91
C PRO A 70 -3.70 7.54 20.05
N THR A 71 -3.61 6.21 20.11
CA THR A 71 -4.14 5.40 21.21
C THR A 71 -3.53 5.81 22.55
N LEU A 72 -4.36 5.93 23.58
CA LEU A 72 -3.91 6.26 24.94
C LEU A 72 -3.79 5.01 25.79
N SER A 73 -2.83 5.00 26.72
CA SER A 73 -2.71 3.97 27.76
C SER A 73 -2.75 4.63 29.13
N LEU A 74 -3.65 4.15 29.98
CA LEU A 74 -3.84 4.65 31.35
C LEU A 74 -3.75 3.47 32.32
N SER A 75 -3.14 3.67 33.48
CA SER A 75 -3.16 2.71 34.58
C SER A 75 -3.99 3.30 35.70
N LEU A 76 -5.21 2.77 35.91
CA LEU A 76 -6.16 3.28 36.90
C LEU A 76 -6.47 2.19 37.94
N PRO A 77 -6.74 2.56 39.20
CA PRO A 77 -7.25 1.62 40.20
C PRO A 77 -8.58 0.97 39.77
N ASP A 78 -8.76 -0.30 40.10
CA ASP A 78 -10.00 -1.08 39.89
C ASP A 78 -11.25 -0.41 40.48
N SER A 79 -11.08 0.34 41.57
CA SER A 79 -12.14 1.08 42.25
C SER A 79 -12.53 2.39 41.58
N THR A 80 -11.86 2.79 40.48
CA THR A 80 -12.18 4.05 39.81
C THR A 80 -13.59 4.01 39.22
N PRO A 81 -14.39 5.06 39.46
CA PRO A 81 -15.71 5.15 38.86
C PRO A 81 -15.59 5.57 37.39
N LEU A 82 -16.53 5.12 36.59
CA LEU A 82 -16.59 5.38 35.16
C LEU A 82 -16.78 6.86 34.82
N SER A 83 -17.44 7.61 35.70
CA SER A 83 -17.52 9.07 35.64
C SER A 83 -16.16 9.76 35.70
N ALA A 84 -15.24 9.28 36.54
CA ALA A 84 -13.87 9.82 36.61
C ALA A 84 -13.10 9.59 35.31
N LEU A 85 -13.33 8.45 34.63
CA LEU A 85 -12.73 8.17 33.33
C LEU A 85 -13.17 9.19 32.28
N SER A 86 -14.45 9.56 32.25
CA SER A 86 -14.96 10.58 31.32
C SER A 86 -14.34 11.97 31.55
N VAL A 87 -14.05 12.31 32.81
CA VAL A 87 -13.38 13.55 33.20
C VAL A 87 -11.91 13.54 32.81
N ILE A 88 -11.20 12.42 33.00
CA ILE A 88 -9.80 12.24 32.57
C ILE A 88 -9.66 12.43 31.04
N LEU A 89 -10.65 12.00 30.27
CA LEU A 89 -10.68 12.13 28.81
C LEU A 89 -11.21 13.49 28.32
N SER A 90 -11.67 14.36 29.23
CA SER A 90 -12.20 15.69 28.89
C SER A 90 -11.25 16.60 28.10
N PRO A 91 -9.91 16.58 28.29
CA PRO A 91 -9.00 17.40 27.50
C PRO A 91 -8.96 17.01 26.02
N LEU A 92 -9.27 15.75 25.69
CA LEU A 92 -9.34 15.28 24.31
C LEU A 92 -10.71 15.55 23.68
N LEU A 93 -11.78 15.41 24.46
CA LEU A 93 -13.14 15.54 23.97
C LEU A 93 -14.06 15.93 25.13
N PRO A 94 -14.93 16.95 25.01
CA PRO A 94 -15.83 17.32 26.09
C PRO A 94 -16.79 16.18 26.47
N VAL A 95 -17.09 16.03 27.77
CA VAL A 95 -17.92 14.93 28.31
C VAL A 95 -19.25 14.78 27.55
N GLY A 96 -19.89 15.88 27.15
CA GLY A 96 -21.13 15.84 26.34
C GLY A 96 -20.97 15.13 25.00
N SER A 97 -19.85 15.38 24.31
CA SER A 97 -19.56 14.85 22.98
C SER A 97 -18.79 13.53 23.00
N GLN A 98 -18.42 12.99 24.15
CA GLN A 98 -17.76 11.68 24.23
C GLN A 98 -18.72 10.52 23.90
N SER A 99 -18.20 9.42 23.38
CA SER A 99 -18.88 8.13 23.34
C SER A 99 -17.84 7.09 23.66
N LEU A 100 -18.03 6.39 24.77
CA LEU A 100 -17.14 5.32 25.20
C LEU A 100 -17.84 3.99 24.93
N SER A 101 -17.12 3.07 24.32
CA SER A 101 -17.57 1.70 24.12
C SER A 101 -16.46 0.73 24.46
N THR A 102 -16.80 -0.45 24.95
CA THR A 102 -15.84 -1.56 25.08
C THR A 102 -15.47 -2.12 23.70
N SER A 103 -14.46 -3.00 23.64
CA SER A 103 -14.13 -3.80 22.46
C SER A 103 -15.33 -4.54 21.86
N ASP A 104 -16.27 -4.95 22.72
CA ASP A 104 -17.47 -5.72 22.34
C ASP A 104 -18.61 -4.84 21.82
N GLY A 105 -18.39 -3.53 21.73
CA GLY A 105 -19.39 -2.57 21.25
C GLY A 105 -20.46 -2.19 22.28
N ARG A 106 -20.31 -2.61 23.55
CA ARG A 106 -21.20 -2.18 24.64
C ARG A 106 -20.95 -0.71 24.95
N SER A 107 -21.99 0.11 24.86
CA SER A 107 -21.91 1.53 25.22
C SER A 107 -21.77 1.69 26.72
N ILE A 108 -20.88 2.59 27.11
CA ILE A 108 -20.57 2.92 28.49
C ILE A 108 -21.29 4.22 28.87
N ASP A 109 -22.05 4.21 29.97
CA ASP A 109 -22.67 5.42 30.48
C ASP A 109 -21.67 6.28 31.25
N LYS A 110 -21.58 7.55 30.88
CA LYS A 110 -20.60 8.52 31.39
C LYS A 110 -20.90 8.98 32.80
N ASN A 111 -22.16 8.90 33.21
CA ASN A 111 -22.61 9.33 34.52
C ASN A 111 -22.74 8.18 35.52
N SER A 112 -22.45 6.95 35.09
CA SER A 112 -22.49 5.80 35.99
C SER A 112 -21.39 5.90 37.06
N ALA A 113 -21.77 5.60 38.29
CA ALA A 113 -20.85 5.45 39.41
C ALA A 113 -20.22 4.05 39.48
N ASP A 114 -20.50 3.23 38.46
CA ASP A 114 -20.04 1.85 38.38
C ASP A 114 -18.52 1.81 38.25
N LYS A 115 -17.93 0.77 38.84
CA LYS A 115 -16.49 0.55 38.84
C LYS A 115 -16.04 0.03 37.48
N ILE A 116 -14.84 0.44 37.06
CA ILE A 116 -14.23 -0.05 35.82
C ILE A 116 -14.05 -1.59 35.83
N SER A 117 -13.90 -2.20 37.00
CA SER A 117 -13.81 -3.66 37.15
C SER A 117 -15.02 -4.43 36.61
N LEU A 118 -16.21 -3.81 36.56
CA LEU A 118 -17.43 -4.44 36.02
C LEU A 118 -17.44 -4.51 34.49
N LEU A 119 -16.54 -3.79 33.82
CA LEU A 119 -16.41 -3.86 32.36
C LEU A 119 -15.53 -5.04 31.93
N ASP A 120 -14.82 -5.67 32.85
CA ASP A 120 -13.96 -6.84 32.64
C ASP A 120 -14.72 -8.14 32.99
N GLU A 121 -15.92 -8.31 32.43
CA GLU A 121 -16.81 -9.46 32.70
C GLU A 121 -16.20 -10.83 32.33
N ASN A 122 -15.18 -10.84 31.44
CA ASN A 122 -14.64 -12.09 30.88
C ASN A 122 -13.19 -12.39 31.29
N HIS A 123 -12.49 -11.51 32.03
CA HIS A 123 -11.09 -11.68 32.49
C HIS A 123 -10.10 -12.25 31.44
N SER A 124 -10.41 -12.15 30.14
CA SER A 124 -9.66 -12.81 29.08
C SER A 124 -8.32 -12.11 28.82
N HIS A 125 -8.22 -10.83 29.19
CA HIS A 125 -7.06 -9.99 28.94
C HIS A 125 -6.65 -9.21 30.20
N PRO A 126 -5.35 -9.02 30.46
CA PRO A 126 -4.85 -8.27 31.62
C PRO A 126 -5.08 -6.75 31.51
N PHE A 127 -5.75 -6.30 30.45
CA PHE A 127 -6.04 -4.90 30.15
C PHE A 127 -7.45 -4.74 29.61
N LEU A 128 -8.06 -3.59 29.90
CA LEU A 128 -9.35 -3.19 29.37
C LEU A 128 -9.16 -2.39 28.09
N HIS A 129 -9.80 -2.80 26.99
CA HIS A 129 -9.79 -2.07 25.73
C HIS A 129 -11.08 -1.28 25.55
N LEU A 130 -10.94 0.03 25.38
CA LEU A 130 -12.04 0.97 25.20
C LEU A 130 -11.84 1.76 23.90
N ARG A 131 -12.93 2.18 23.30
CA ARG A 131 -12.94 3.05 22.12
C ARG A 131 -13.61 4.37 22.46
N LEU A 132 -12.91 5.47 22.20
CA LEU A 132 -13.39 6.83 22.36
C LEU A 132 -13.78 7.42 20.98
N VAL A 133 -15.05 7.70 20.80
CA VAL A 133 -15.61 8.26 19.56
C VAL A 133 -16.34 9.57 19.85
N PRO A 134 -16.16 10.62 19.01
CA PRO A 134 -16.94 11.83 19.12
C PRO A 134 -18.38 11.60 18.67
N LYS A 135 -19.34 11.95 19.54
CA LYS A 135 -20.74 12.14 19.19
C LYS A 135 -20.83 13.39 18.34
N VAL A 136 -21.17 13.18 17.09
CA VAL A 136 -21.56 14.26 16.18
C VAL A 136 -23.07 14.43 16.27
N LEU A 137 -23.56 15.67 16.23
CA LEU A 137 -24.98 15.94 16.08
C LEU A 137 -25.40 15.33 14.74
N GLY A 138 -26.20 14.26 14.80
CA GLY A 138 -26.47 13.42 13.66
C GLY A 138 -27.21 14.16 12.54
N GLY A 139 -26.73 13.99 11.32
CA GLY A 139 -27.57 14.02 10.11
C GLY A 139 -27.67 12.59 9.61
N LYS A 140 -28.87 12.15 9.23
CA LYS A 140 -29.12 10.90 8.48
C LYS A 140 -27.99 10.67 7.48
N GLY A 141 -27.07 9.75 7.81
CA GLY A 141 -25.82 9.58 7.08
C GLY A 141 -26.08 9.37 5.59
N GLY A 142 -25.15 9.82 4.74
CA GLY A 142 -25.25 9.73 3.28
C GLY A 142 -25.35 8.30 2.72
N PHE A 143 -25.43 7.26 3.57
CA PHE A 143 -25.66 5.89 3.16
C PHE A 143 -26.95 5.74 2.35
N GLY A 144 -28.05 6.36 2.78
CA GLY A 144 -29.32 6.32 2.03
C GLY A 144 -29.25 7.01 0.67
N SER A 145 -28.51 8.13 0.55
CA SER A 145 -28.29 8.78 -0.74
C SER A 145 -27.34 7.99 -1.63
N GLN A 146 -26.32 7.33 -1.05
CA GLN A 146 -25.45 6.40 -1.77
C GLN A 146 -26.23 5.21 -2.32
N LEU A 147 -27.13 4.60 -1.53
CA LEU A 147 -27.99 3.51 -1.99
C LEU A 147 -28.91 3.97 -3.13
N ARG A 148 -29.53 5.15 -3.01
CA ARG A 148 -30.35 5.71 -4.09
C ARG A 148 -29.52 6.01 -5.35
N ALA A 149 -28.32 6.55 -5.21
CA ALA A 149 -27.42 6.82 -6.33
C ALA A 149 -26.93 5.53 -7.01
N ALA A 150 -26.59 4.51 -6.22
CA ALA A 150 -26.18 3.20 -6.73
C ALA A 150 -27.33 2.48 -7.44
N GLY A 151 -28.52 2.46 -6.81
CA GLY A 151 -29.73 1.86 -7.41
C GLY A 151 -30.14 2.54 -8.71
N GLY A 152 -30.05 3.88 -8.79
CA GLY A 152 -30.29 4.62 -10.03
C GLY A 152 -29.33 4.24 -11.16
N ARG A 153 -28.03 4.06 -10.86
CA ARG A 153 -27.03 3.60 -11.83
C ARG A 153 -27.30 2.19 -12.34
N MET A 154 -27.62 1.26 -11.43
CA MET A 154 -27.93 -0.12 -11.78
C MET A 154 -29.20 -0.24 -12.63
N SER A 155 -30.22 0.57 -12.35
CA SER A 155 -31.49 0.55 -13.10
C SER A 155 -31.39 1.19 -14.48
N SER A 156 -30.55 2.22 -14.64
CA SER A 156 -30.43 2.97 -15.91
C SER A 156 -29.48 2.32 -16.91
N GLN A 157 -28.43 1.66 -16.44
CA GLN A 157 -27.52 0.91 -17.31
C GLN A 157 -28.10 -0.47 -17.64
N LYS A 158 -29.02 -0.50 -18.60
CA LYS A 158 -29.52 -1.76 -19.17
C LYS A 158 -28.34 -2.49 -19.81
N THR A 159 -27.93 -3.60 -19.19
CA THR A 159 -26.80 -4.41 -19.66
C THR A 159 -27.12 -4.98 -21.05
N GLN A 160 -26.40 -4.53 -22.09
CA GLN A 160 -26.51 -5.06 -23.47
C GLN A 160 -25.79 -6.40 -23.65
N ASN A 161 -25.17 -6.94 -22.59
CA ASN A 161 -24.50 -8.23 -22.63
C ASN A 161 -25.51 -9.38 -22.46
N ASN A 162 -26.17 -9.75 -23.55
CA ASN A 162 -27.09 -10.89 -23.61
C ASN A 162 -26.38 -12.24 -23.85
N ASP A 163 -25.06 -12.31 -23.71
CA ASP A 163 -24.29 -13.49 -24.13
C ASP A 163 -24.57 -14.74 -23.31
N SER A 164 -25.03 -14.53 -22.07
CA SER A 164 -25.44 -15.60 -21.15
C SER A 164 -26.84 -16.16 -21.45
N CYS A 165 -27.66 -15.46 -22.24
CA CYS A 165 -29.00 -15.91 -22.60
C CYS A 165 -28.92 -17.16 -23.48
N ARG A 166 -29.91 -18.04 -23.33
CA ARG A 166 -30.08 -19.25 -24.15
C ARG A 166 -31.13 -19.02 -25.23
N ASP A 167 -30.99 -19.72 -26.35
CA ASP A 167 -32.02 -19.83 -27.37
C ASP A 167 -33.04 -20.93 -27.02
N LEU A 168 -34.09 -21.07 -27.83
CA LEU A 168 -35.10 -22.13 -27.67
C LEU A 168 -34.53 -23.55 -27.87
N SER A 169 -33.35 -23.66 -28.48
CA SER A 169 -32.64 -24.93 -28.63
C SER A 169 -31.74 -25.27 -27.43
N GLY A 170 -31.65 -24.36 -26.45
CA GLY A 170 -30.84 -24.52 -25.23
C GLY A 170 -29.37 -24.11 -25.38
N ARG A 171 -28.93 -23.64 -26.54
CA ARG A 171 -27.58 -23.13 -26.83
C ARG A 171 -27.45 -21.68 -26.34
N ARG A 172 -26.25 -21.30 -25.87
CA ARG A 172 -25.98 -19.91 -25.46
C ARG A 172 -25.75 -19.01 -26.66
N LEU A 173 -26.19 -17.75 -26.58
CA LEU A 173 -25.93 -16.76 -27.62
C LEU A 173 -24.42 -16.56 -27.89
N SER A 174 -23.57 -16.76 -26.88
CA SER A 174 -22.11 -16.77 -27.01
C SER A 174 -21.61 -17.77 -28.04
N THR A 175 -22.04 -19.03 -27.91
CA THR A 175 -21.63 -20.12 -28.79
C THR A 175 -22.08 -19.91 -30.23
N ILE A 176 -23.25 -19.30 -30.42
CA ILE A 176 -23.77 -18.96 -31.76
C ILE A 176 -22.93 -17.84 -32.39
N LYS A 177 -22.57 -16.80 -31.62
CA LYS A 177 -21.71 -15.72 -32.11
C LYS A 177 -20.31 -16.22 -32.47
N GLU A 178 -19.74 -17.09 -31.63
CA GLU A 178 -18.44 -17.72 -31.89
C GLU A 178 -18.49 -18.55 -33.17
N ALA A 179 -19.49 -19.42 -33.33
CA ALA A 179 -19.67 -20.20 -34.55
C ALA A 179 -19.82 -19.32 -35.79
N LYS A 180 -20.61 -18.24 -35.73
CA LYS A 180 -20.74 -17.28 -36.83
C LYS A 180 -19.43 -16.58 -37.15
N LYS A 181 -18.65 -16.19 -36.13
CA LYS A 181 -17.34 -15.57 -36.30
C LYS A 181 -16.35 -16.52 -36.97
N LEU A 182 -16.35 -17.79 -36.59
CA LEU A 182 -15.51 -18.82 -37.23
C LEU A 182 -15.93 -19.06 -38.68
N ALA A 183 -17.23 -19.16 -38.96
CA ALA A 183 -17.73 -19.33 -40.32
C ALA A 183 -17.36 -18.13 -41.21
N ALA A 184 -17.49 -16.90 -40.71
CA ALA A 184 -17.09 -15.69 -41.42
C ALA A 184 -15.56 -15.64 -41.66
N ALA A 185 -14.76 -16.11 -40.71
CA ALA A 185 -13.31 -16.18 -40.88
C ALA A 185 -12.93 -17.15 -42.00
N ILE A 186 -13.51 -18.36 -42.01
CA ILE A 186 -13.29 -19.37 -43.06
C ILE A 186 -13.73 -18.81 -44.43
N ALA A 187 -14.88 -18.15 -44.50
CA ALA A 187 -15.36 -17.53 -45.73
C ALA A 187 -14.43 -16.41 -46.25
N ALA A 188 -13.75 -15.70 -45.36
CA ALA A 188 -12.79 -14.64 -45.70
C ALA A 188 -11.36 -15.15 -46.01
N GLU A 189 -11.06 -16.43 -45.76
CA GLU A 189 -9.74 -17.01 -46.07
C GLU A 189 -9.33 -16.89 -47.55
N PRO A 190 -10.16 -17.21 -48.56
CA PRO A 190 -9.73 -17.14 -49.96
C PRO A 190 -9.37 -15.71 -50.39
N GLU A 191 -10.16 -14.72 -50.00
CA GLU A 191 -9.85 -13.31 -50.28
C GLU A 191 -8.54 -12.88 -49.61
N ARG A 192 -8.33 -13.31 -48.36
CA ARG A 192 -7.10 -13.03 -47.62
C ARG A 192 -5.88 -13.73 -48.24
N GLN A 193 -6.04 -14.94 -48.78
CA GLN A 193 -4.98 -15.67 -49.47
C GLN A 193 -4.63 -15.01 -50.81
N LEU A 194 -5.63 -14.62 -51.61
CA LEU A 194 -5.43 -13.91 -52.86
C LEU A 194 -4.75 -12.55 -52.63
N ALA A 195 -5.15 -11.80 -51.61
CA ALA A 195 -4.50 -10.55 -51.24
C ALA A 195 -3.01 -10.76 -50.87
N LYS A 196 -2.71 -11.79 -50.06
CA LYS A 196 -1.33 -12.16 -49.71
C LYS A 196 -0.51 -12.61 -50.90
N GLN A 197 -1.09 -13.38 -51.82
CA GLN A 197 -0.42 -13.82 -53.04
C GLN A 197 -0.07 -12.62 -53.92
N LYS A 198 -1.00 -11.68 -54.12
CA LYS A 198 -0.74 -10.45 -54.86
C LYS A 198 0.37 -9.61 -54.24
N GLU A 199 0.33 -9.39 -52.92
CA GLU A 199 1.37 -8.65 -52.21
C GLU A 199 2.74 -9.35 -52.30
N ALA A 200 2.78 -10.68 -52.21
CA ALA A 200 4.00 -11.46 -52.37
C ALA A 200 4.54 -11.36 -53.81
N GLU A 201 3.67 -11.42 -54.82
CA GLU A 201 4.06 -11.24 -56.22
C GLU A 201 4.59 -9.84 -56.50
N GLU A 202 3.97 -8.79 -55.94
CA GLU A 202 4.45 -7.41 -56.06
C GLU A 202 5.85 -7.25 -55.45
N LYS A 203 6.05 -7.77 -54.22
CA LYS A 203 7.36 -7.79 -53.56
C LYS A 203 8.41 -8.56 -54.33
N LEU A 204 8.06 -9.73 -54.89
CA LEU A 204 8.96 -10.52 -55.72
C LEU A 204 9.34 -9.76 -57.01
N LYS A 205 8.38 -9.07 -57.64
CA LYS A 205 8.63 -8.24 -58.83
C LYS A 205 9.54 -7.05 -58.50
N GLU A 206 9.36 -6.40 -57.35
CA GLU A 206 10.22 -5.32 -56.88
C GLU A 206 11.65 -5.81 -56.62
N LEU A 207 11.81 -6.92 -55.91
CA LEU A 207 13.12 -7.52 -55.65
C LEU A 207 13.82 -7.94 -56.94
N ASN A 208 13.11 -8.57 -57.88
CA ASN A 208 13.68 -8.96 -59.16
C ASN A 208 14.16 -7.76 -59.98
N LYS A 209 13.40 -6.65 -60.00
CA LYS A 209 13.82 -5.41 -60.65
C LYS A 209 15.07 -4.81 -60.00
N GLU A 210 15.16 -4.90 -58.67
CA GLU A 210 16.34 -4.41 -57.96
C GLU A 210 17.57 -5.29 -58.21
N ILE A 211 17.40 -6.62 -58.25
CA ILE A 211 18.46 -7.56 -58.65
C ILE A 211 18.93 -7.25 -60.07
N GLU A 212 18.03 -7.08 -61.03
CA GLU A 212 18.40 -6.73 -62.41
C GLU A 212 19.16 -5.40 -62.48
N ARG A 213 18.78 -4.41 -61.67
CA ARG A 213 19.52 -3.14 -61.55
C ARG A 213 20.94 -3.33 -61.03
N LEU A 214 21.11 -4.13 -59.98
CA LEU A 214 22.41 -4.44 -59.38
C LEU A 214 23.26 -5.27 -60.34
N ASP A 215 22.69 -6.27 -61.00
CA ASP A 215 23.35 -7.10 -62.00
C ASP A 215 23.75 -6.27 -63.22
N ALA A 216 22.94 -5.31 -63.67
CA ALA A 216 23.33 -4.38 -64.73
C ALA A 216 24.50 -3.49 -64.30
N LEU A 217 24.57 -3.08 -63.03
CA LEU A 217 25.70 -2.32 -62.49
C LEU A 217 26.98 -3.18 -62.39
N VAL A 218 26.84 -4.47 -62.08
CA VAL A 218 27.95 -5.43 -61.96
C VAL A 218 28.41 -5.98 -63.33
N ASN A 219 27.49 -6.34 -64.22
CA ASN A 219 27.78 -6.93 -65.54
C ASN A 219 28.00 -5.87 -66.62
N GLY A 220 27.41 -4.68 -66.48
CA GLY A 220 27.73 -3.48 -67.27
C GLY A 220 29.18 -3.04 -67.11
N THR A 221 29.90 -3.59 -66.13
CA THR A 221 31.36 -3.59 -66.08
C THR A 221 31.94 -4.84 -66.78
N SER A 222 31.80 -4.89 -68.11
CA SER A 222 32.60 -5.73 -69.01
C SER A 222 33.08 -4.78 -70.12
N GLN A 223 34.36 -4.45 -70.30
CA GLN A 223 35.47 -5.37 -70.52
C GLN A 223 36.90 -4.82 -70.28
N THR A 224 37.11 -3.67 -69.63
CA THR A 224 38.48 -3.06 -69.61
C THR A 224 39.26 -3.13 -68.31
N ASP A 225 38.69 -3.55 -67.19
CA ASP A 225 39.42 -3.49 -65.92
C ASP A 225 39.34 -4.80 -65.15
N SER A 226 40.18 -5.75 -65.58
CA SER A 226 40.65 -6.88 -64.78
C SER A 226 41.51 -6.41 -63.59
N LYS A 227 40.97 -5.55 -62.74
CA LYS A 227 41.41 -5.45 -61.35
C LYS A 227 40.36 -6.15 -60.53
N LYS A 228 40.70 -7.36 -60.10
CA LYS A 228 40.20 -7.96 -58.87
C LYS A 228 40.09 -6.84 -57.83
N ARG A 229 38.91 -6.23 -57.66
CA ARG A 229 38.59 -5.56 -56.42
C ARG A 229 38.52 -6.70 -55.42
N ARG A 230 39.66 -7.02 -54.81
CA ARG A 230 39.67 -7.67 -53.49
C ARG A 230 38.71 -6.81 -52.70
N LEU A 231 37.53 -7.35 -52.37
CA LEU A 231 36.68 -6.72 -51.37
C LEU A 231 37.61 -6.47 -50.19
N ASP A 232 37.83 -5.20 -49.88
CA ASP A 232 38.57 -4.82 -48.68
C ASP A 232 37.63 -4.97 -47.48
N ASP A 233 37.01 -6.16 -47.38
CA ASP A 233 36.19 -6.60 -46.26
C ASP A 233 37.06 -6.82 -45.01
N SER A 234 38.37 -6.56 -45.09
CA SER A 234 39.30 -6.65 -43.97
C SER A 234 38.82 -5.78 -42.80
N ASP A 235 38.42 -4.54 -43.07
CA ASP A 235 37.93 -3.63 -42.04
C ASP A 235 36.56 -4.03 -41.49
N GLN A 236 35.64 -4.50 -42.34
CA GLN A 236 34.32 -4.96 -41.88
C GLN A 236 34.40 -6.27 -41.09
N LEU A 237 35.25 -7.20 -41.51
CA LEU A 237 35.52 -8.44 -40.79
C LEU A 237 36.24 -8.15 -39.47
N ASN A 238 37.21 -7.23 -39.45
CA ASN A 238 37.87 -6.78 -38.22
C ASN A 238 36.86 -6.11 -37.28
N GLN A 239 35.96 -5.26 -37.77
CA GLN A 239 34.91 -4.63 -36.96
C GLN A 239 33.91 -5.65 -36.40
N ALA A 240 33.51 -6.66 -37.20
CA ALA A 240 32.65 -7.74 -36.75
C ALA A 240 33.35 -8.61 -35.68
N GLN A 241 34.64 -8.94 -35.90
CA GLN A 241 35.46 -9.69 -34.95
C GLN A 241 35.66 -8.90 -33.65
N GLU A 242 35.97 -7.61 -33.72
CA GLU A 242 36.06 -6.74 -32.55
C GLU A 242 34.73 -6.64 -31.79
N GLY A 243 33.60 -6.57 -32.50
CA GLY A 243 32.28 -6.57 -31.88
C GLY A 243 32.02 -7.85 -31.09
N ILE A 244 32.35 -9.01 -31.67
CA ILE A 244 32.25 -10.31 -31.02
C ILE A 244 33.16 -10.39 -29.79
N GLU A 245 34.40 -9.92 -29.89
CA GLU A 245 35.36 -9.91 -28.77
C GLU A 245 34.93 -8.96 -27.63
N LYS A 246 34.36 -7.79 -27.94
CA LYS A 246 33.78 -6.87 -26.95
C LYS A 246 32.63 -7.54 -26.18
N VAL A 247 31.73 -8.24 -26.87
CA VAL A 247 30.63 -8.99 -26.23
C VAL A 247 31.17 -10.13 -25.36
N ARG A 248 32.13 -10.92 -25.87
CA ARG A 248 32.75 -12.02 -25.11
C ARG A 248 33.42 -11.51 -23.82
N ASN A 249 34.18 -10.42 -23.90
CA ASN A 249 34.83 -9.80 -22.74
C ASN A 249 33.82 -9.23 -21.73
N ALA A 250 32.74 -8.61 -22.19
CA ALA A 250 31.67 -8.12 -21.33
C ALA A 250 30.97 -9.26 -20.58
N VAL A 251 30.71 -10.39 -21.26
CA VAL A 251 30.12 -11.58 -20.62
C VAL A 251 31.09 -12.22 -19.63
N ALA A 252 32.37 -12.37 -19.98
CA ALA A 252 33.39 -12.94 -19.09
C ALA A 252 33.57 -12.12 -17.81
N THR A 253 33.66 -10.79 -17.93
CA THR A 253 33.74 -9.89 -16.78
C THR A 253 32.47 -9.93 -15.91
N ALA A 254 31.29 -9.99 -16.53
CA ALA A 254 30.03 -10.14 -15.81
C ALA A 254 29.96 -11.46 -15.02
N LEU A 255 30.41 -12.58 -15.60
CA LEU A 255 30.44 -13.88 -14.92
C LEU A 255 31.43 -13.90 -13.74
N LEU A 256 32.63 -13.31 -13.91
CA LEU A 256 33.61 -13.19 -12.83
C LEU A 256 33.09 -12.29 -11.68
N LYS A 257 32.42 -11.17 -12.01
CA LYS A 257 31.80 -10.29 -11.02
C LYS A 257 30.67 -11.02 -10.26
N LYS A 258 29.83 -11.79 -10.97
CA LYS A 258 28.78 -12.62 -10.37
C LYS A 258 29.37 -13.67 -9.42
N ARG A 259 30.46 -14.34 -9.81
CA ARG A 259 31.14 -15.34 -8.99
C ARG A 259 31.77 -14.74 -7.72
N LYS A 260 32.40 -13.56 -7.82
CA LYS A 260 32.92 -12.82 -6.64
C LYS A 260 31.81 -12.40 -5.67
N GLN A 261 30.67 -11.93 -6.19
CA GLN A 261 29.51 -11.57 -5.36
C GLN A 261 28.89 -12.77 -4.65
N GLN A 262 28.86 -13.94 -5.30
CA GLN A 262 28.40 -15.19 -4.67
C GLN A 262 29.36 -15.66 -3.56
N GLN A 263 30.67 -15.52 -3.74
CA GLN A 263 31.66 -15.85 -2.70
C GLN A 263 31.57 -14.93 -1.47
N GLN A 264 31.26 -13.63 -1.67
CA GLN A 264 31.03 -12.70 -0.56
C GLN A 264 29.74 -12.99 0.21
N LYS A 265 28.69 -13.50 -0.45
CA LYS A 265 27.44 -13.90 0.22
C LYS A 265 27.58 -15.20 1.03
N ASN A 266 28.54 -16.06 0.71
CA ASN A 266 28.72 -17.37 1.35
C ASN A 266 29.73 -17.37 2.51
N GLN A 267 30.24 -16.22 2.96
CA GLN A 267 31.04 -16.19 4.19
C GLN A 267 30.14 -16.23 5.44
N PRO A 268 30.34 -17.19 6.38
CA PRO A 268 29.52 -17.31 7.57
C PRO A 268 29.77 -16.14 8.53
N LYS A 269 28.70 -15.49 9.00
CA LYS A 269 28.76 -14.44 10.03
C LYS A 269 29.35 -15.06 11.31
N LYS A 270 30.57 -14.65 11.70
CA LYS A 270 31.13 -14.96 13.01
C LYS A 270 30.34 -14.18 14.08
N THR A 271 29.57 -14.91 14.88
CA THR A 271 28.98 -14.47 16.14
C THR A 271 30.11 -14.14 17.12
N GLN A 272 30.13 -12.94 17.68
CA GLN A 272 31.05 -12.61 18.78
C GLN A 272 30.43 -13.04 20.11
N PRO A 273 31.14 -13.80 20.97
CA PRO A 273 30.71 -14.01 22.33
C PRO A 273 31.17 -12.85 23.22
N ILE A 274 30.20 -12.33 23.98
CA ILE A 274 30.24 -11.58 25.27
C ILE A 274 31.28 -10.46 25.39
#